data_AF-A0A9R0HU98-F1
#
_entry.id   AF-A0A9R0HU98-F1
#
_cell.length_a   1.000
_cell.length_b   1.000
_cell.length_c   1.000
_cell.angle_alpha   90.00
_cell.angle_beta   90.00
_cell.angle_gamma   90.00
#
_symmetry.space_group_name_H-M   'P 1'
#
loop_
_entity.id
_entity.type
_entity.pdbx_description
1 polymer ?
#
loop_
_entity_poly.entity_id
_entity_poly.type
_entity_poly.pdbx_seq_one_letter_code
_entity_poly.pdbx_strand_id
1 'polypeptide(L)'
;MDDKLRGKDVSEEDILELHRICRVSGVQLSFGTENARDSFYRLAVHNVINTCCRAGNPSVQIDGEDARLFVAGLAYDVGLSNSRAATIVSAAVAAQTRLWFLQAWALEMQAKNSEAMEELKKICLIHQIFPPEPSSAEMEMVARGLQQHLKPEHRELLLTKLVSVCGEESPRSAAEALGLV
;
A
#
# COMPACT_ATOMS: atom_id res chain seq x y z
N MET A 1 9.66 29.71 -18.88
CA MET A 1 9.80 28.40 -18.22
C MET A 1 8.81 28.39 -17.07
N ASP A 2 7.80 27.54 -17.21
CA ASP A 2 6.51 27.61 -16.53
C ASP A 2 6.53 26.97 -15.14
N ASP A 3 6.65 27.81 -14.10
CA ASP A 3 6.57 27.40 -12.69
C ASP A 3 5.14 27.47 -12.09
N LYS A 4 4.10 27.69 -12.93
CA LYS A 4 2.72 27.91 -12.48
C LYS A 4 1.79 26.69 -12.53
N LEU A 5 2.29 25.51 -12.95
CA LEU A 5 1.58 24.21 -12.87
C LEU A 5 2.13 23.29 -11.77
N ARG A 6 3.18 23.70 -11.04
CA ARG A 6 3.91 22.85 -10.12
C ARG A 6 3.40 23.05 -8.69
N GLY A 7 2.36 22.31 -8.33
CA GLY A 7 2.24 21.90 -6.93
C GLY A 7 3.59 21.31 -6.53
N LYS A 8 4.23 21.85 -5.50
CA LYS A 8 5.45 21.24 -4.98
C LYS A 8 5.09 19.80 -4.61
N ASP A 9 5.77 18.83 -5.23
CA ASP A 9 5.65 17.44 -4.80
C ASP A 9 6.05 17.38 -3.32
N VAL A 10 5.11 17.00 -2.46
CA VAL A 10 5.38 16.78 -1.04
C VAL A 10 6.33 15.59 -0.96
N SER A 11 7.54 15.82 -0.46
CA SER A 11 8.56 14.79 -0.35
C SER A 11 8.31 13.89 0.87
N GLU A 12 8.99 12.74 0.90
CA GLU A 12 8.98 11.85 2.07
C GLU A 12 9.50 12.59 3.32
N GLU A 13 10.59 13.35 3.19
CA GLU A 13 11.13 14.20 4.25
C GLU A 13 10.12 15.23 4.77
N ASP A 14 9.34 15.88 3.89
CA ASP A 14 8.33 16.87 4.30
C ASP A 14 7.25 16.22 5.19
N ILE A 15 6.85 14.98 4.87
CA ILE A 15 5.86 14.22 5.65
C ILE A 15 6.42 13.86 7.03
N LEU A 16 7.68 13.42 7.08
CA LEU A 16 8.35 13.06 8.34
C LEU A 16 8.54 14.29 9.24
N GLU A 17 9.02 15.40 8.67
CA GLU A 17 9.20 16.66 9.42
C GLU A 17 7.86 17.18 9.96
N LEU A 18 6.81 17.16 9.13
CA LEU A 18 5.47 17.56 9.56
C LEU A 18 4.97 16.71 10.72
N HIS A 19 5.09 15.38 10.62
CA HIS A 19 4.67 14.46 11.67
C HIS A 19 5.40 14.74 12.98
N ARG A 20 6.72 14.95 12.93
CA ARG A 20 7.53 15.32 14.11
C ARG A 20 7.04 16.60 14.76
N ILE A 21 6.77 17.65 13.97
CA ILE A 21 6.32 18.94 14.49
C ILE A 21 4.96 18.80 15.18
N CYS A 22 4.02 18.09 14.56
CA CYS A 22 2.68 17.86 15.12
C CYS A 22 2.77 17.08 16.43
N ARG A 23 3.56 15.99 16.45
CA ARG A 23 3.79 15.15 17.63
C ARG A 23 4.42 15.92 18.80
N VAL A 24 5.44 16.75 18.54
CA VAL A 24 6.12 17.54 19.58
C VAL A 24 5.23 18.68 20.10
N SER A 25 4.46 19.31 19.22
CA SER A 25 3.68 20.50 19.56
C SER A 25 2.27 20.16 20.03
N GLY A 26 1.80 18.93 19.83
CA GLY A 26 0.43 18.50 20.12
C GLY A 26 -0.63 19.20 19.26
N VAL A 27 -0.25 19.69 18.07
CA VAL A 27 -1.14 20.44 17.17
C VAL A 27 -1.55 19.58 15.98
N GLN A 28 -2.70 19.93 15.40
CA GLN A 28 -3.17 19.37 14.14
C GLN A 28 -2.99 20.38 13.01
N LEU A 29 -2.68 19.88 11.82
CA LEU A 29 -2.62 20.66 10.61
C LEU A 29 -4.05 20.96 10.11
N SER A 30 -4.28 22.21 9.74
CA SER A 30 -5.50 22.62 9.06
C SER A 30 -5.30 22.63 7.55
N PHE A 31 -6.20 21.97 6.83
CA PHE A 31 -6.24 22.00 5.36
C PHE A 31 -7.40 22.89 4.89
N GLY A 32 -7.17 23.64 3.82
CA GLY A 32 -8.22 24.49 3.25
C GLY A 32 -9.43 23.73 2.69
N THR A 33 -9.26 22.44 2.35
CA THR A 33 -10.35 21.57 1.90
C THR A 33 -10.12 20.12 2.36
N GLU A 34 -11.20 19.36 2.52
CA GLU A 34 -11.12 17.92 2.81
C GLU A 34 -10.41 17.14 1.69
N ASN A 35 -10.61 17.52 0.44
CA ASN A 35 -9.96 16.86 -0.69
C ASN A 35 -8.44 17.05 -0.66
N ALA A 36 -7.95 18.22 -0.24
CA ALA A 36 -6.52 18.47 -0.08
C ALA A 36 -5.93 17.62 1.06
N ARG A 37 -6.60 17.56 2.20
CA ARG A 37 -6.26 16.68 3.33
C ARG A 37 -6.16 15.22 2.91
N ASP A 38 -7.22 14.71 2.28
CA ASP A 38 -7.31 13.31 1.87
C ASP A 38 -6.26 12.96 0.81
N SER A 39 -5.95 13.90 -0.08
CA SER A 39 -4.91 13.71 -1.10
C SER A 39 -3.51 13.69 -0.51
N PHE A 40 -3.23 14.57 0.46
CA PHE A 40 -1.98 14.54 1.22
C PHE A 40 -1.83 13.21 1.97
N TYR A 41 -2.88 12.78 2.67
CA TYR A 41 -2.85 11.52 3.42
C TYR A 41 -2.69 10.29 2.50
N ARG A 42 -3.36 10.26 1.35
CA ARG A 42 -3.15 9.22 0.32
C ARG A 42 -1.70 9.15 -0.14
N LEU A 43 -1.07 10.30 -0.42
CA LEU A 43 0.33 10.36 -0.82
C LEU A 43 1.25 9.84 0.28
N ALA A 44 1.00 10.23 1.53
CA ALA A 44 1.80 9.78 2.65
C ALA A 44 1.69 8.28 2.90
N VAL A 45 0.48 7.71 2.87
CA VAL A 45 0.27 6.25 2.94
C VAL A 45 1.00 5.53 1.81
N HIS A 46 0.94 6.06 0.59
CA HIS A 46 1.67 5.49 -0.54
C HIS A 46 3.19 5.51 -0.32
N ASN A 47 3.75 6.60 0.21
CA ASN A 47 5.17 6.68 0.56
C ASN A 47 5.54 5.68 1.66
N VAL A 48 4.74 5.57 2.72
CA VAL A 48 4.92 4.57 3.79
C VAL A 48 4.96 3.16 3.22
N ILE A 49 3.99 2.80 2.36
CA ILE A 49 3.95 1.48 1.71
C ILE A 49 5.24 1.23 0.90
N ASN A 50 5.69 2.22 0.12
CA ASN A 50 6.92 2.08 -0.66
C ASN A 50 8.17 1.96 0.23
N THR A 51 8.23 2.66 1.35
CA THR A 51 9.32 2.56 2.33
C THR A 51 9.34 1.19 2.99
N CYS A 52 8.18 0.64 3.34
CA CYS A 52 8.05 -0.74 3.83
C CYS A 52 8.62 -1.73 2.79
N CYS A 53 8.17 -1.63 1.54
CA CYS A 53 8.65 -2.50 0.46
C CYS A 53 10.15 -2.39 0.19
N ARG A 54 10.72 -1.19 0.27
CA ARG A 54 12.17 -0.96 0.12
C ARG A 54 12.97 -1.58 1.28
N ALA A 55 12.44 -1.53 2.50
CA ALA A 55 13.08 -2.11 3.67
C ALA A 55 12.98 -3.65 3.71
N GLY A 56 11.93 -4.22 3.13
CA GLY A 56 11.74 -5.68 3.02
C GLY A 56 11.47 -6.39 4.35
N ASN A 57 11.04 -5.66 5.39
CA ASN A 57 10.80 -6.21 6.73
C ASN A 57 9.47 -5.67 7.31
N PRO A 58 8.57 -6.52 7.85
CA PRO A 58 7.29 -6.08 8.41
C PRO A 58 7.44 -5.22 9.67
N SER A 59 8.59 -5.29 10.36
CA SER A 59 8.93 -4.48 11.54
C SER A 59 9.69 -3.20 11.20
N VAL A 60 9.54 -2.70 9.97
CA VAL A 60 10.15 -1.44 9.54
C VAL A 60 9.71 -0.29 10.46
N GLN A 61 10.68 0.53 10.84
CA GLN A 61 10.43 1.76 11.59
C GLN A 61 10.50 2.96 10.66
N ILE A 62 9.49 3.83 10.73
CA ILE A 62 9.41 5.10 10.03
C ILE A 62 9.51 6.18 11.09
N ASP A 63 10.60 6.94 11.05
CA ASP A 63 10.94 7.90 12.10
C ASP A 63 10.99 7.30 13.53
N GLY A 64 11.44 6.05 13.64
CA GLY A 64 11.47 5.32 14.91
C GLY A 64 10.12 4.75 15.37
N GLU A 65 9.08 4.83 14.53
CA GLU A 65 7.73 4.33 14.83
C GLU A 65 7.37 3.12 13.95
N ASP A 66 6.58 2.17 14.49
CA ASP A 66 5.94 1.12 13.67
C ASP A 66 5.11 1.78 12.55
N ALA A 67 5.19 1.24 11.33
CA ALA A 67 4.53 1.83 10.16
C ALA A 67 3.02 2.07 10.35
N ARG A 68 2.31 1.22 11.11
CA ARG A 68 0.87 1.43 11.41
C ARG A 68 0.67 2.57 12.39
N LEU A 69 1.53 2.68 13.41
CA LEU A 69 1.49 3.77 14.38
C LEU A 69 1.79 5.11 13.71
N PHE A 70 2.79 5.15 12.83
CA PHE A 70 3.10 6.34 12.03
C PHE A 70 1.90 6.79 11.19
N VAL A 71 1.27 5.86 10.46
CA VAL A 71 0.08 6.16 9.63
C VAL A 71 -1.11 6.62 10.49
N ALA A 72 -1.35 6.00 11.63
CA ALA A 72 -2.40 6.40 12.56
C ALA A 72 -2.13 7.79 13.18
N GLY A 73 -0.88 8.07 13.56
CA GLY A 73 -0.44 9.37 14.07
C GLY A 73 -0.61 10.45 13.01
N LEU A 74 -0.22 10.18 11.76
CA LEU A 74 -0.40 11.12 10.66
C LEU A 74 -1.88 11.39 10.37
N ALA A 75 -2.76 10.40 10.52
CA ALA A 75 -4.21 10.61 10.40
C ALA A 75 -4.72 11.59 11.46
N TYR A 76 -4.22 11.47 12.70
CA TYR A 76 -4.52 12.42 13.76
C TYR A 76 -3.98 13.82 13.44
N ASP A 77 -2.73 13.92 12.97
CA ASP A 77 -2.10 15.20 12.65
C ASP A 77 -2.88 15.98 11.61
N VAL A 78 -3.41 15.32 10.59
CA VAL A 78 -4.18 15.98 9.53
C VAL A 78 -5.66 16.14 9.86
N GLY A 79 -6.10 15.71 11.04
CA GLY A 79 -7.50 15.78 11.48
C GLY A 79 -8.44 14.88 10.66
N LEU A 80 -7.98 13.66 10.32
CA LEU A 80 -8.77 12.65 9.61
C LEU A 80 -9.46 11.72 10.61
N SER A 81 -10.72 11.33 10.35
CA SER A 81 -11.37 10.31 11.18
C SER A 81 -10.75 8.92 10.95
N ASN A 82 -10.75 8.08 11.98
CA ASN A 82 -10.19 6.72 11.89
C ASN A 82 -10.83 5.88 10.79
N SER A 83 -12.16 6.00 10.58
CA SER A 83 -12.86 5.28 9.51
C SER A 83 -12.41 5.72 8.12
N ARG A 84 -12.21 7.04 7.93
CA ARG A 84 -11.72 7.58 6.65
C ARG A 84 -10.26 7.21 6.42
N ALA A 85 -9.43 7.26 7.46
CA ALA A 85 -8.04 6.83 7.43
C ALA A 85 -7.91 5.36 7.04
N ALA A 86 -8.66 4.48 7.70
CA ALA A 86 -8.71 3.05 7.40
C ALA A 86 -9.15 2.80 5.96
N THR A 87 -10.20 3.48 5.48
CA THR A 87 -10.65 3.38 4.08
C THR A 87 -9.55 3.74 3.09
N ILE A 88 -8.80 4.82 3.34
CA ILE A 88 -7.70 5.25 2.47
C ILE A 88 -6.56 4.21 2.49
N VAL A 89 -6.21 3.68 3.65
CA VAL A 89 -5.16 2.66 3.79
C VAL A 89 -5.56 1.37 3.06
N SER A 90 -6.76 0.86 3.30
CA SER A 90 -7.28 -0.33 2.60
C SER A 90 -7.31 -0.16 1.09
N ALA A 91 -7.75 1.00 0.60
CA ALA A 91 -7.76 1.31 -0.82
C ALA A 91 -6.33 1.36 -1.41
N ALA A 92 -5.36 1.90 -0.67
CA ALA A 92 -3.96 1.95 -1.08
C ALA A 92 -3.34 0.55 -1.15
N VAL A 93 -3.56 -0.28 -0.13
CA VAL A 93 -3.12 -1.69 -0.11
C VAL A 93 -3.70 -2.46 -1.29
N ALA A 94 -4.98 -2.29 -1.57
CA ALA A 94 -5.65 -2.95 -2.69
C ALA A 94 -5.11 -2.49 -4.05
N ALA A 95 -4.92 -1.19 -4.24
CA ALA A 95 -4.32 -0.64 -5.46
C ALA A 95 -2.92 -1.20 -5.72
N GLN A 96 -2.08 -1.25 -4.67
CA GLN A 96 -0.72 -1.80 -4.78
C GLN A 96 -0.72 -3.31 -5.00
N THR A 97 -1.62 -4.04 -4.34
CA THR A 97 -1.79 -5.48 -4.56
C THR A 97 -2.11 -5.77 -6.04
N ARG A 98 -3.05 -5.03 -6.63
CA ARG A 98 -3.37 -5.16 -8.07
C ARG A 98 -2.15 -4.86 -8.94
N LEU A 99 -1.46 -3.76 -8.66
CA LEU A 99 -0.28 -3.32 -9.43
C LEU A 99 0.80 -4.41 -9.41
N TRP A 100 1.18 -4.90 -8.24
CA TRP A 100 2.25 -5.89 -8.10
C TRP A 100 1.88 -7.24 -8.71
N PHE A 101 0.62 -7.67 -8.67
CA PHE A 101 0.21 -8.86 -9.42
C PHE A 101 0.36 -8.68 -10.93
N LEU A 102 -0.04 -7.52 -11.48
CA LEU A 102 0.11 -7.24 -12.91
C LEU A 102 1.59 -7.14 -13.32
N GLN A 103 2.42 -6.54 -12.47
CA GLN A 103 3.87 -6.44 -12.70
C GLN A 103 4.54 -7.81 -12.62
N ALA A 104 4.25 -8.59 -11.58
CA ALA A 104 4.74 -9.97 -11.44
C ALA A 104 4.36 -10.80 -12.67
N TRP A 105 3.10 -10.72 -13.11
CA TRP A 105 2.64 -11.37 -14.33
C TRP A 105 3.43 -10.94 -15.57
N ALA A 106 3.62 -9.63 -15.78
CA ALA A 106 4.36 -9.12 -16.92
C ALA A 106 5.83 -9.60 -16.91
N LEU A 107 6.45 -9.71 -15.74
CA LEU A 107 7.81 -10.21 -15.56
C LEU A 107 7.91 -11.72 -15.79
N GLU A 108 6.92 -12.48 -15.35
CA GLU A 108 6.80 -13.92 -15.64
C GLU A 108 6.71 -14.19 -17.15
N MET A 109 5.92 -13.40 -17.88
CA MET A 109 5.84 -13.50 -19.35
C MET A 109 7.15 -13.15 -20.06
N GLN A 110 8.03 -12.41 -19.40
CA GLN A 110 9.38 -12.10 -19.89
C GLN A 110 10.44 -13.08 -19.38
N ALA A 111 10.04 -14.18 -18.74
CA ALA A 111 10.93 -15.16 -18.09
C ALA A 111 11.84 -14.57 -16.99
N LYS A 112 11.48 -13.40 -16.45
CA LYS A 112 12.20 -12.69 -15.37
C LYS A 112 11.71 -13.14 -13.99
N ASN A 113 11.85 -14.44 -13.72
CA ASN A 113 11.31 -15.09 -12.52
C ASN A 113 11.78 -14.41 -11.21
N SER A 114 13.06 -14.04 -11.11
CA SER A 114 13.58 -13.40 -9.89
C SER A 114 12.92 -12.05 -9.63
N GLU A 115 12.75 -11.22 -10.66
CA GLU A 115 12.10 -9.91 -10.54
C GLU A 115 10.62 -10.08 -10.19
N ALA A 116 9.93 -11.06 -10.78
CA ALA A 116 8.54 -11.36 -10.46
C ALA A 116 8.37 -11.80 -8.99
N MET A 117 9.28 -12.61 -8.47
CA MET A 117 9.26 -13.01 -7.05
C MET A 117 9.46 -11.81 -6.12
N GLU A 118 10.30 -10.84 -6.48
CA GLU A 118 10.46 -9.60 -5.70
C GLU A 118 9.17 -8.77 -5.68
N GLU A 119 8.41 -8.71 -6.78
CA GLU A 119 7.09 -8.05 -6.79
C GLU A 119 6.08 -8.78 -5.88
N LEU A 120 6.07 -10.12 -5.91
CA LEU A 120 5.18 -10.91 -5.06
C LEU A 120 5.53 -10.80 -3.56
N LYS A 121 6.82 -10.66 -3.20
CA LYS A 121 7.25 -10.39 -1.81
C LYS A 121 6.61 -9.14 -1.24
N LYS A 122 6.49 -8.09 -2.05
CA LYS A 122 5.88 -6.82 -1.62
C LYS A 122 4.43 -7.00 -1.18
N ILE A 123 3.67 -7.84 -1.89
CA ILE A 123 2.27 -8.14 -1.55
C ILE A 123 2.20 -8.75 -0.15
N CYS A 124 3.01 -9.79 0.13
CA CYS A 124 2.98 -10.45 1.42
C CYS A 124 3.44 -9.55 2.56
N LEU A 125 4.48 -8.77 2.33
CA LEU A 125 4.95 -7.80 3.30
C LEU A 125 3.84 -6.80 3.66
N ILE A 126 3.18 -6.21 2.67
CA ILE A 126 2.13 -5.22 2.92
C ILE A 126 0.88 -5.84 3.52
N HIS A 127 0.51 -7.07 3.15
CA HIS A 127 -0.60 -7.76 3.79
C HIS A 127 -0.28 -8.16 5.24
N GLN A 128 0.99 -8.32 5.62
CA GLN A 128 1.39 -8.51 7.02
C GLN A 128 1.31 -7.21 7.83
N ILE A 129 1.77 -6.09 7.25
CA ILE A 129 1.76 -4.78 7.93
C ILE A 129 0.34 -4.20 8.00
N PHE A 130 -0.37 -4.22 6.87
CA PHE A 130 -1.73 -3.69 6.70
C PHE A 130 -2.64 -4.80 6.19
N PRO A 131 -3.07 -5.73 7.08
CA PRO A 131 -3.86 -6.89 6.68
C PRO A 131 -5.21 -6.46 6.10
N PRO A 132 -5.53 -6.86 4.86
CA PRO A 132 -6.87 -6.70 4.34
C PRO A 132 -7.89 -7.45 5.20
N GLU A 133 -9.07 -6.87 5.36
CA GLU A 133 -10.17 -7.58 6.00
C GLU A 133 -10.55 -8.81 5.17
N PRO A 134 -10.90 -9.95 5.80
CA PRO A 134 -11.38 -11.11 5.08
C PRO A 134 -12.63 -10.76 4.27
N SER A 135 -12.66 -11.12 2.98
CA SER A 135 -13.79 -10.85 2.09
C SER A 135 -14.11 -9.35 1.94
N SER A 136 -13.09 -8.48 1.98
CA SER A 136 -13.28 -7.04 1.82
C SER A 136 -13.69 -6.67 0.39
N ALA A 137 -14.47 -5.59 0.28
CA ALA A 137 -14.89 -5.05 -1.02
C ALA A 137 -13.68 -4.62 -1.89
N GLU A 138 -12.60 -4.15 -1.26
CA GLU A 138 -11.39 -3.76 -1.96
C GLU A 138 -10.71 -4.95 -2.62
N MET A 139 -10.61 -6.10 -1.95
CA MET A 139 -10.03 -7.31 -2.54
C MET A 139 -10.92 -7.89 -3.65
N GLU A 140 -12.26 -7.81 -3.51
CA GLU A 140 -13.18 -8.16 -4.59
C GLU A 140 -12.99 -7.26 -5.83
N MET A 141 -12.75 -5.95 -5.62
CA MET A 141 -12.42 -5.02 -6.70
C MET A 141 -11.08 -5.34 -7.35
N VAL A 142 -10.07 -5.76 -6.58
CA VAL A 142 -8.79 -6.24 -7.13
C VAL A 142 -9.02 -7.48 -8.00
N ALA A 143 -9.78 -8.47 -7.51
CA ALA A 143 -10.09 -9.69 -8.23
C ALA A 143 -10.76 -9.44 -9.58
N ARG A 144 -11.86 -8.66 -9.59
CA ARG A 144 -12.55 -8.25 -10.82
C ARG A 144 -11.61 -7.53 -11.77
N GLY A 145 -10.74 -6.70 -11.21
CA GLY A 145 -9.71 -6.00 -11.93
C GLY A 145 -8.71 -6.91 -12.63
N LEU A 146 -8.18 -7.89 -11.92
CA LEU A 146 -7.20 -8.84 -12.46
C LEU A 146 -7.83 -9.79 -13.48
N GLN A 147 -9.08 -10.20 -13.27
CA GLN A 147 -9.82 -11.07 -14.21
C GLN A 147 -9.97 -10.47 -15.62
N GLN A 148 -9.93 -9.13 -15.75
CA GLN A 148 -9.95 -8.46 -17.05
C GLN A 148 -8.66 -8.67 -17.86
N HIS A 149 -7.55 -9.02 -17.19
CA HIS A 149 -6.23 -9.12 -17.82
C HIS A 149 -5.62 -10.53 -17.71
N LEU A 150 -6.03 -11.31 -16.71
CA LEU A 150 -5.43 -12.59 -16.35
C LEU A 150 -6.44 -13.73 -16.49
N LYS A 151 -6.04 -14.78 -17.19
CA LYS A 151 -6.78 -16.04 -17.25
C LYS A 151 -6.73 -16.77 -15.90
N PRO A 152 -7.67 -17.69 -15.62
CA PRO A 152 -7.63 -18.51 -14.40
C PRO A 152 -6.27 -19.17 -14.13
N GLU A 153 -5.70 -19.83 -15.14
CA GLU A 153 -4.39 -20.48 -15.09
C GLU A 153 -3.24 -19.54 -14.67
N HIS A 154 -3.27 -18.28 -15.09
CA HIS A 154 -2.26 -17.29 -14.71
C HIS A 154 -2.41 -16.87 -13.24
N ARG A 155 -3.66 -16.77 -12.76
CA ARG A 155 -3.95 -16.39 -11.37
C ARG A 155 -3.52 -17.50 -10.41
N GLU A 156 -3.78 -18.76 -10.76
CA GLU A 156 -3.31 -19.94 -10.01
C GLU A 156 -1.78 -20.02 -9.95
N LEU A 157 -1.11 -19.74 -11.06
CA LEU A 157 0.35 -19.67 -11.12
C LEU A 157 0.91 -18.59 -10.17
N LEU A 158 0.35 -17.38 -10.20
CA LEU A 158 0.77 -16.28 -9.34
C LEU A 158 0.54 -16.62 -7.86
N LEU A 159 -0.59 -17.24 -7.51
CA LEU A 159 -0.86 -17.68 -6.14
C LEU A 159 0.18 -18.71 -5.68
N THR A 160 0.47 -19.70 -6.52
CA THR A 160 1.47 -20.75 -6.22
C THR A 160 2.85 -20.15 -5.96
N LYS A 161 3.28 -19.22 -6.81
CA LYS A 161 4.56 -18.50 -6.62
C LYS A 161 4.54 -17.63 -5.37
N LEU A 162 3.43 -16.93 -5.10
CA LEU A 162 3.29 -16.11 -3.89
C LEU A 162 3.41 -16.98 -2.63
N VAL A 163 2.71 -18.12 -2.56
CA VAL A 163 2.83 -19.07 -1.43
C VAL A 163 4.28 -19.51 -1.24
N SER A 164 5.01 -19.81 -2.32
CA SER A 164 6.42 -20.21 -2.22
C SER A 164 7.34 -19.12 -1.64
N VAL A 165 6.96 -17.86 -1.82
CA VAL A 165 7.73 -16.69 -1.39
C VAL A 165 7.40 -16.30 0.05
N CYS A 166 6.14 -16.48 0.46
CA CYS A 166 5.62 -15.95 1.71
C CYS A 166 5.58 -16.99 2.84
N GLY A 167 5.88 -18.25 2.53
CA GLY A 167 5.86 -19.34 3.49
C GLY A 167 4.45 -19.74 3.93
N GLU A 168 4.35 -20.41 5.07
CA GLU A 168 3.09 -20.92 5.63
C GLU A 168 2.09 -19.81 6.02
N GLU A 169 2.53 -18.57 6.11
CA GLU A 169 1.71 -17.38 6.40
C GLU A 169 1.17 -16.71 5.12
N SER A 170 0.94 -17.49 4.05
CA SER A 170 0.30 -16.99 2.83
C SER A 170 -1.04 -16.30 3.17
N PRO A 171 -1.20 -14.99 2.88
CA PRO A 171 -2.42 -14.28 3.24
C PRO A 171 -3.59 -14.82 2.43
N ARG A 172 -4.64 -15.30 3.10
CA ARG A 172 -5.93 -15.62 2.47
C ARG A 172 -6.42 -14.47 1.57
N SER A 173 -6.13 -13.23 1.96
CA SER A 173 -6.41 -12.02 1.19
C SER A 173 -5.74 -12.00 -0.19
N ALA A 174 -4.60 -12.65 -0.39
CA ALA A 174 -3.96 -12.77 -1.71
C ALA A 174 -4.74 -13.70 -2.64
N ALA A 175 -5.30 -14.80 -2.12
CA ALA A 175 -6.18 -15.69 -2.88
C ALA A 175 -7.51 -15.01 -3.23
N GLU A 176 -8.08 -14.24 -2.28
CA GLU A 176 -9.25 -13.40 -2.50
C GLU A 176 -8.98 -12.32 -3.56
N ALA A 177 -7.84 -11.62 -3.49
CA ALA A 177 -7.41 -10.63 -4.49
C ALA A 177 -7.22 -11.24 -5.89
N LEU A 178 -6.83 -12.51 -5.98
CA LEU A 178 -6.74 -13.25 -7.24
C LEU A 178 -8.10 -13.83 -7.69
N GLY A 179 -9.17 -13.72 -6.89
CA GLY A 179 -10.48 -14.27 -7.21
C GLY A 179 -10.47 -15.79 -7.35
N LEU A 180 -9.78 -16.46 -6.43
CA LEU A 180 -9.62 -17.93 -6.35
C LEU A 180 -10.33 -18.53 -5.12
N VAL A 181 -11.11 -17.72 -4.42
CA VAL A 181 -11.93 -18.07 -3.25
C VAL A 181 -13.38 -17.72 -3.54
#